data_AF-A0A351QAP4-F1
#
_entry.id   AF-A0A351QAP4-F1
#
_cell.length_a   1.000
_cell.length_b   1.000
_cell.length_c   1.000
_cell.angle_alpha   90.00
_cell.angle_beta   90.00
_cell.angle_gamma   90.00
#
_symmetry.space_group_name_H-M   'P 1'
#
loop_
_entity.id
_entity.type
_entity.pdbx_description
1 polymer ?
#
loop_
_entity_poly.entity_id
_entity_poly.type
_entity_poly.pdbx_seq_one_letter_code
_entity_poly.pdbx_strand_id
1 'polypeptide(L)'
;MKTKKAELFSIAFFLLLFLNGICLYAQDEVRHNPWSLIIYRPENSWQINETRCYLKLEDAETGEDVTYTKAKANYSWISEPKKGIPYERYYYLCGGMAMHLLLKKGRYKISFCTPKEKIFAQGLSQKLFEKDWNSNIFLYDTENPAKVIFVSPTANENGFYNGSWNIDHKAPEFFKFTKPERD
;
A
#
# COMPACT_ATOMS: atom_id res chain seq x y z
N MET A 1 -37.77 9.40 44.10
CA MET A 1 -38.11 8.69 42.84
C MET A 1 -37.45 9.34 41.61
N LYS A 2 -36.13 9.60 41.63
CA LYS A 2 -35.36 10.23 40.51
C LYS A 2 -34.17 9.39 40.03
N THR A 3 -33.88 8.25 40.67
CA THR A 3 -32.64 7.46 40.48
C THR A 3 -32.67 6.53 39.26
N LYS A 4 -33.83 5.90 38.96
CA LYS A 4 -33.92 4.92 37.86
C LYS A 4 -33.62 5.49 36.46
N LYS A 5 -33.93 6.77 36.20
CA LYS A 5 -33.67 7.40 34.88
C LYS A 5 -32.18 7.65 34.64
N ALA A 6 -31.43 8.01 35.67
CA ALA A 6 -29.99 8.27 35.55
C ALA A 6 -29.20 6.98 35.31
N GLU A 7 -29.58 5.89 35.98
CA GLU A 7 -28.99 4.56 35.78
C GLU A 7 -29.27 4.03 34.36
N LEU A 8 -30.51 4.14 33.88
CA LEU A 8 -30.87 3.78 32.50
C LEU A 8 -30.08 4.59 31.45
N PHE A 9 -29.84 5.88 31.71
CA PHE A 9 -29.06 6.73 30.81
C PHE A 9 -27.56 6.35 30.81
N SER A 10 -27.01 6.02 31.98
CA SER A 10 -25.62 5.59 32.11
C SER A 10 -25.37 4.22 31.46
N ILE A 11 -26.31 3.28 31.61
CA ILE A 11 -26.26 1.98 30.92
C ILE A 11 -26.37 2.15 29.40
N ALA A 12 -27.28 3.00 28.93
CA ALA A 12 -27.42 3.29 27.50
C ALA A 12 -26.15 3.95 26.93
N PHE A 13 -25.53 4.87 27.67
CA PHE A 13 -24.28 5.51 27.27
C PHE A 13 -23.09 4.54 27.24
N PHE A 14 -22.98 3.65 28.25
CA PHE A 14 -21.98 2.59 28.25
C PHE A 14 -22.17 1.60 27.11
N LEU A 15 -23.41 1.19 26.80
CA LEU A 15 -23.71 0.34 25.65
C LEU A 15 -23.38 1.03 24.34
N LEU A 16 -23.65 2.34 24.21
CA LEU A 16 -23.29 3.11 23.03
C LEU A 16 -21.77 3.17 22.85
N LEU A 17 -21.01 3.40 23.93
CA LEU A 17 -19.55 3.39 23.91
C LEU A 17 -18.99 1.99 23.62
N PHE A 18 -19.59 0.95 24.17
CA PHE A 18 -19.17 -0.44 23.95
C PHE A 18 -19.46 -0.88 22.50
N LEU A 19 -20.62 -0.53 21.95
CA LEU A 19 -20.98 -0.81 20.55
C LEU A 19 -20.09 -0.01 19.56
N ASN A 20 -19.80 1.27 19.85
CA ASN A 20 -18.85 2.04 19.04
C ASN A 20 -17.40 1.53 19.19
N GLY A 21 -17.02 1.05 20.39
CA GLY A 21 -15.72 0.45 20.65
C GLY A 21 -15.51 -0.91 19.98
N ILE A 22 -16.56 -1.75 19.90
CA ILE A 22 -16.53 -3.04 19.20
C ILE A 22 -16.47 -2.86 17.69
N CYS A 23 -17.16 -1.84 17.13
CA CYS A 23 -17.09 -1.54 15.69
C CYS A 23 -15.69 -1.10 15.22
N LEU A 24 -14.82 -0.62 16.12
CA LEU A 24 -13.44 -0.25 15.78
C LEU A 24 -12.50 -1.47 15.64
N TYR A 25 -12.91 -2.64 16.13
CA TYR A 25 -12.16 -3.90 16.06
C TYR A 25 -12.82 -4.94 15.16
N ALA A 26 -13.78 -4.55 14.32
CA ALA A 26 -14.14 -5.36 13.17
C ALA A 26 -12.93 -5.38 12.24
N GLN A 27 -12.11 -6.42 12.38
CA GLN A 27 -11.00 -6.68 11.49
C GLN A 27 -11.62 -7.00 10.12
N ASP A 28 -11.68 -5.99 9.24
CA ASP A 28 -12.23 -6.15 7.90
C ASP A 28 -11.47 -7.28 7.20
N GLU A 29 -12.16 -8.37 6.91
CA GLU A 29 -11.63 -9.39 6.00
C GLU A 29 -11.38 -8.72 4.66
N VAL A 30 -10.20 -8.95 4.07
CA VAL A 30 -9.91 -8.46 2.73
C VAL A 30 -10.88 -9.14 1.77
N ARG A 31 -11.91 -8.42 1.32
CA ARG A 31 -12.74 -8.85 0.21
C ARG A 31 -11.90 -8.74 -1.06
N HIS A 32 -11.19 -9.82 -1.38
CA HIS A 32 -10.43 -9.94 -2.61
C HIS A 32 -11.36 -9.79 -3.80
N ASN A 33 -11.22 -8.68 -4.52
CA ASN A 33 -11.90 -8.48 -5.79
C ASN A 33 -11.00 -9.06 -6.89
N PRO A 34 -11.45 -10.08 -7.66
CA PRO A 34 -10.62 -10.72 -8.69
C PRO A 34 -10.23 -9.78 -9.84
N TRP A 35 -10.85 -8.61 -9.92
CA TRP A 35 -10.57 -7.56 -10.92
C TRP A 35 -9.63 -6.46 -10.42
N SER A 36 -9.17 -6.53 -9.16
CA SER A 36 -8.19 -5.58 -8.65
C SER A 36 -6.80 -5.85 -9.21
N LEU A 37 -6.08 -4.77 -9.56
CA LEU A 37 -4.64 -4.82 -9.76
C LEU A 37 -3.96 -5.00 -8.39
N ILE A 38 -3.12 -6.01 -8.25
CA ILE A 38 -2.32 -6.21 -7.05
C ILE A 38 -0.96 -5.54 -7.25
N ILE A 39 -0.64 -4.56 -6.41
CA ILE A 39 0.68 -3.94 -6.37
C ILE A 39 1.39 -4.44 -5.12
N TYR A 40 2.42 -5.24 -5.29
CA TYR A 40 3.18 -5.81 -4.19
C TYR A 40 4.49 -5.06 -3.96
N ARG A 41 4.77 -4.73 -2.71
CA ARG A 41 6.07 -4.24 -2.27
C ARG A 41 6.81 -5.31 -1.45
N PRO A 42 7.88 -5.92 -1.98
CA PRO A 42 8.66 -6.92 -1.26
C PRO A 42 9.24 -6.43 0.06
N GLU A 43 9.37 -7.35 1.02
CA GLU A 43 10.14 -7.12 2.24
C GLU A 43 11.62 -6.93 1.91
N ASN A 44 12.27 -6.03 2.64
CA ASN A 44 13.65 -5.58 2.51
C ASN A 44 14.33 -5.48 3.88
N SER A 45 15.48 -4.82 3.93
CA SER A 45 16.03 -4.33 5.19
C SER A 45 15.00 -3.49 5.95
N TRP A 46 15.07 -3.57 7.28
CA TRP A 46 14.21 -2.84 8.21
C TRP A 46 14.05 -1.37 7.81
N GLN A 47 15.16 -0.69 7.55
CA GLN A 47 15.20 0.74 7.20
C GLN A 47 14.40 1.06 5.95
N ILE A 48 14.51 0.21 4.93
CA ILE A 48 13.76 0.41 3.69
C ILE A 48 12.30 0.06 3.89
N ASN A 49 11.97 -0.99 4.64
CA ASN A 49 10.57 -1.37 4.88
C ASN A 49 9.72 -0.24 5.47
N GLU A 50 10.31 0.58 6.34
CA GLU A 50 9.66 1.74 6.95
C GLU A 50 9.48 2.93 5.98
N THR A 51 10.31 3.01 4.93
CA THR A 51 10.20 4.09 3.93
C THR A 51 8.95 3.89 3.07
N ARG A 52 7.92 4.71 3.25
CA ARG A 52 6.65 4.63 2.50
C ARG A 52 6.85 5.03 1.04
N CYS A 53 6.37 4.24 0.08
CA CYS A 53 6.27 4.65 -1.33
C CYS A 53 4.81 4.94 -1.69
N TYR A 54 4.52 6.18 -2.07
CA TYR A 54 3.18 6.68 -2.36
C TYR A 54 2.82 6.44 -3.82
N LEU A 55 1.63 5.89 -4.06
CA LEU A 55 1.07 5.70 -5.39
C LEU A 55 0.67 7.05 -5.99
N LYS A 56 1.02 7.23 -7.27
CA LYS A 56 0.45 8.25 -8.15
C LYS A 56 -0.16 7.55 -9.36
N LEU A 57 -1.39 7.92 -9.68
CA LEU A 57 -2.13 7.43 -10.83
C LEU A 57 -2.53 8.60 -11.71
N GLU A 58 -2.09 8.57 -12.95
CA GLU A 58 -2.47 9.56 -13.96
C GLU A 58 -3.29 8.89 -15.07
N ASP A 59 -4.31 9.58 -15.56
CA ASP A 59 -5.03 9.15 -16.75
C ASP A 59 -4.07 9.17 -17.95
N ALA A 60 -4.00 8.07 -18.71
CA ALA A 60 -3.02 7.97 -19.78
C ALA A 60 -3.31 8.91 -20.96
N GLU A 61 -4.58 9.31 -21.14
CA GLU A 61 -5.02 10.17 -22.24
C GLU A 61 -4.96 11.64 -21.84
N THR A 62 -5.48 12.01 -20.67
CA THR A 62 -5.55 13.42 -20.25
C THR A 62 -4.32 13.86 -19.45
N GLY A 63 -3.59 12.93 -18.83
CA GLY A 63 -2.49 13.23 -17.92
C GLY A 63 -2.94 13.76 -16.55
N GLU A 64 -4.24 13.81 -16.28
CA GLU A 64 -4.77 14.27 -14.99
C GLU A 64 -4.45 13.28 -13.87
N ASP A 65 -4.13 13.80 -12.68
CA ASP A 65 -4.00 12.98 -11.47
C ASP A 65 -5.39 12.49 -11.03
N VAL A 66 -5.55 11.18 -11.07
CA VAL A 66 -6.80 10.48 -10.78
C VAL A 66 -6.65 9.50 -9.62
N THR A 67 -5.58 9.63 -8.84
CA THR A 67 -5.19 8.73 -7.72
C THR A 67 -6.36 8.45 -6.78
N TYR A 68 -7.12 9.49 -6.42
CA TYR A 68 -8.21 9.38 -5.43
C TYR A 68 -9.62 9.47 -6.04
N THR A 69 -9.73 9.66 -7.36
CA THR A 69 -11.03 9.87 -8.04
C THR A 69 -11.47 8.68 -8.90
N LYS A 70 -10.51 7.90 -9.42
CA LYS A 70 -10.74 6.70 -10.23
C LYS A 70 -10.27 5.39 -9.60
N ALA A 71 -9.66 5.43 -8.42
CA ALA A 71 -9.16 4.25 -7.73
C ALA A 71 -9.74 4.09 -6.31
N LYS A 72 -9.83 2.84 -5.85
CA LYS A 72 -10.05 2.47 -4.45
C LYS A 72 -8.99 1.44 -4.06
N ALA A 73 -8.27 1.71 -2.98
CA ALA A 73 -7.23 0.82 -2.47
C ALA A 73 -7.70 0.08 -1.21
N ASN A 74 -7.47 -1.23 -1.19
CA ASN A 74 -7.48 -2.04 0.03
C ASN A 74 -6.08 -2.64 0.22
N TYR A 75 -5.75 -3.06 1.44
CA TYR A 75 -4.40 -3.50 1.78
C TYR A 75 -4.40 -4.83 2.51
N SER A 76 -3.33 -5.58 2.32
CA SER A 76 -3.03 -6.80 3.07
C SER A 76 -1.54 -6.92 3.32
N TRP A 77 -1.15 -7.46 4.47
CA TRP A 77 0.21 -8.00 4.65
C TRP A 77 0.33 -9.31 3.88
N ILE A 78 1.45 -9.56 3.18
CA ILE A 78 1.65 -10.85 2.49
C ILE A 78 1.76 -12.01 3.48
N SER A 79 2.30 -11.77 4.67
CA SER A 79 2.33 -12.75 5.76
C SER A 79 0.93 -13.10 6.28
N GLU A 80 -0.02 -12.17 6.19
CA GLU A 80 -1.39 -12.31 6.71
C GLU A 80 -2.43 -11.81 5.67
N PRO A 81 -2.53 -12.47 4.50
CA PRO A 81 -3.21 -11.91 3.33
C PRO A 81 -4.73 -11.75 3.50
N LYS A 82 -5.31 -12.43 4.50
CA LYS A 82 -6.74 -12.39 4.81
C LYS A 82 -7.13 -11.20 5.70
N LYS A 83 -6.16 -10.53 6.33
CA LYS A 83 -6.41 -9.41 7.24
C LYS A 83 -6.25 -8.08 6.51
N GLY A 84 -7.33 -7.30 6.49
CA GLY A 84 -7.32 -5.94 5.96
C GLY A 84 -6.50 -5.01 6.85
N ILE A 85 -5.75 -4.12 6.22
CA ILE A 85 -5.10 -3.00 6.93
C ILE A 85 -6.00 -1.78 6.75
N PRO A 86 -6.38 -1.08 7.84
CA PRO A 86 -7.24 0.10 7.77
C PRO A 86 -6.73 1.17 6.81
N TYR A 87 -7.69 1.88 6.22
CA TYR A 87 -7.46 2.95 5.25
C TYR A 87 -6.70 4.15 5.84
N GLU A 88 -5.50 4.44 5.35
CA GLU A 88 -4.88 5.76 5.50
C GLU A 88 -5.33 6.68 4.34
N ARG A 89 -5.44 7.99 4.58
CA ARG A 89 -5.90 9.00 3.59
C ARG A 89 -5.08 9.06 2.30
N TYR A 90 -3.89 8.47 2.28
CA TYR A 90 -2.96 8.46 1.16
C TYR A 90 -2.67 7.03 0.73
N TYR A 91 -2.53 6.80 -0.57
CA TYR A 91 -2.22 5.46 -1.09
C TYR A 91 -0.72 5.23 -1.06
N TYR A 92 -0.24 4.29 -0.24
CA TYR A 92 1.19 3.96 -0.14
C TYR A 92 1.43 2.49 0.22
N LEU A 93 2.67 2.03 0.07
CA LEU A 93 3.11 0.70 0.47
C LEU A 93 4.33 0.76 1.41
N CYS A 94 4.31 -0.07 2.45
CA CYS A 94 5.48 -0.47 3.25
C CYS A 94 6.03 -1.83 2.77
N GLY A 95 7.24 -2.20 3.22
CA GLY A 95 7.80 -3.52 2.91
C GLY A 95 6.89 -4.65 3.39
N GLY A 96 6.62 -5.64 2.54
CA GLY A 96 5.74 -6.77 2.85
C GLY A 96 4.25 -6.51 2.64
N MET A 97 3.86 -5.32 2.19
CA MET A 97 2.47 -4.98 1.90
C MET A 97 2.09 -5.26 0.44
N ALA A 98 0.83 -5.64 0.24
CA ALA A 98 0.17 -5.61 -1.05
C ALA A 98 -1.02 -4.64 -1.04
N MET A 99 -1.12 -3.83 -2.09
CA MET A 99 -2.23 -2.93 -2.37
C MET A 99 -3.11 -3.56 -3.45
N HIS A 100 -4.38 -3.75 -3.13
CA HIS A 100 -5.42 -4.23 -4.03
C HIS A 100 -6.12 -3.01 -4.59
N LEU A 101 -5.69 -2.57 -5.77
CA LEU A 101 -6.15 -1.35 -6.41
C LEU A 101 -7.30 -1.67 -7.37
N LEU A 102 -8.51 -1.29 -6.97
CA LEU A 102 -9.70 -1.36 -7.82
C LEU A 102 -9.80 -0.08 -8.65
N LEU A 103 -9.69 -0.23 -9.97
CA LEU A 103 -9.70 0.87 -10.92
C LEU A 103 -11.03 0.90 -11.69
N LYS A 104 -11.52 2.11 -11.99
CA LYS A 104 -12.53 2.29 -13.05
C LYS A 104 -11.92 1.89 -14.39
N LYS A 105 -12.76 1.55 -15.38
CA LYS A 105 -12.31 1.23 -16.73
C LYS A 105 -11.53 2.41 -17.34
N GLY A 106 -10.38 2.14 -17.93
CA GLY A 106 -9.51 3.12 -18.59
C GLY A 106 -8.07 2.62 -18.79
N ARG A 107 -7.22 3.56 -19.24
CA ARG A 107 -5.77 3.39 -19.36
C ARG A 107 -5.07 4.37 -18.44
N TYR A 108 -4.04 3.90 -17.74
CA TYR A 108 -3.41 4.65 -16.66
C TYR A 108 -1.88 4.61 -16.72
N LYS A 109 -1.26 5.69 -16.27
CA LYS A 109 0.16 5.76 -15.92
C LYS A 109 0.27 5.59 -14.41
N ILE A 110 0.92 4.52 -13.97
CA ILE A 110 1.18 4.23 -12.57
C ILE A 110 2.63 4.60 -12.26
N SER A 111 2.83 5.41 -11.22
CA SER A 111 4.15 5.71 -10.68
C SER A 111 4.12 5.72 -9.15
N PHE A 112 5.30 5.64 -8.52
CA PHE A 112 5.46 5.73 -7.08
C PHE A 112 6.50 6.80 -6.73
N CYS A 113 6.23 7.54 -5.65
CA CYS A 113 7.17 8.52 -5.12
C CYS A 113 7.31 8.44 -3.60
N THR A 114 8.48 8.80 -3.10
CA THR A 114 8.69 9.16 -1.69
C THR A 114 9.34 10.53 -1.67
N PRO A 115 8.59 11.59 -1.30
CA PRO A 115 9.16 12.92 -1.11
C PRO A 115 10.26 12.87 -0.03
N LYS A 116 11.34 13.62 -0.25
CA LYS A 116 12.48 13.66 0.68
C LYS A 116 12.11 13.89 2.15
N GLU A 117 11.13 14.75 2.41
CA GLU A 117 10.65 15.07 3.76
C GLU A 117 9.92 13.92 4.46
N LYS A 118 9.55 12.86 3.71
CA LYS A 118 8.86 11.67 4.23
C LYS A 118 9.77 10.44 4.31
N ILE A 119 11.07 10.58 4.00
CA ILE A 119 12.03 9.50 4.13
C ILE A 119 12.41 9.38 5.62
N PHE A 120 11.74 8.47 6.32
CA PHE A 120 11.96 8.17 7.72
C PHE A 120 12.60 6.78 7.81
N ALA A 121 13.92 6.72 7.71
CA ALA A 121 14.65 5.46 7.81
C ALA A 121 15.96 5.69 8.52
N GLN A 122 15.98 5.44 9.84
CA GLN A 122 17.20 5.52 10.64
C GLN A 122 18.26 4.56 10.05
N GLY A 123 19.44 5.06 9.72
CA GLY A 123 20.54 4.24 9.17
C GLY A 123 20.71 4.27 7.66
N LEU A 124 19.91 5.05 6.91
CA LEU A 124 20.25 5.42 5.53
C LEU A 124 21.31 6.52 5.50
N SER A 125 22.14 6.54 4.45
CA SER A 125 23.14 7.59 4.25
C SER A 125 22.48 8.95 4.01
N GLN A 126 23.13 10.05 4.43
CA GLN A 126 22.61 11.40 4.25
C GLN A 126 22.26 11.73 2.79
N LYS A 127 23.08 11.24 1.84
CA LYS A 127 22.86 11.38 0.39
C LYS A 127 21.53 10.79 -0.10
N LEU A 128 20.95 9.83 0.61
CA LEU A 128 19.66 9.23 0.25
C LEU A 128 18.47 10.07 0.72
N PHE A 129 18.62 10.87 1.78
CA PHE A 129 17.59 11.80 2.26
C PHE A 129 17.47 13.05 1.39
N GLU A 130 18.47 13.34 0.56
CA GLU A 130 18.47 14.51 -0.34
C GLU A 130 17.79 14.23 -1.69
N LYS A 131 17.42 12.97 -1.95
CA LYS A 131 16.83 12.53 -3.21
C LYS A 131 15.31 12.39 -3.08
N ASP A 132 14.60 12.76 -4.14
CA ASP A 132 13.22 12.33 -4.33
C ASP A 132 13.24 10.92 -4.93
N TRP A 133 12.71 9.96 -4.18
CA TRP A 133 12.68 8.58 -4.65
C TRP A 133 11.50 8.43 -5.58
N ASN A 134 11.75 8.43 -6.88
CA ASN A 134 10.73 8.26 -7.91
C ASN A 134 10.91 6.91 -8.61
N SER A 135 9.80 6.36 -9.11
CA SER A 135 9.82 5.20 -9.98
C SER A 135 9.82 5.56 -11.47
N ASN A 136 10.08 4.56 -12.30
CA ASN A 136 9.60 4.55 -13.69
C ASN A 136 8.06 4.59 -13.75
N ILE A 137 7.53 4.86 -14.95
CA ILE A 137 6.09 4.80 -15.22
C ILE A 137 5.75 3.40 -15.74
N PHE A 138 4.71 2.80 -15.17
CA PHE A 138 4.09 1.58 -15.67
C PHE A 138 2.76 1.91 -16.36
N LEU A 139 2.61 1.51 -17.62
CA LEU A 139 1.36 1.68 -18.36
C LEU A 139 0.43 0.51 -18.06
N TYR A 140 -0.77 0.81 -17.60
CA TYR A 140 -1.77 -0.18 -17.23
C TYR A 140 -3.07 0.04 -18.02
N ASP A 141 -3.52 -1.01 -18.70
CA ASP A 141 -4.78 -1.04 -19.43
C ASP A 141 -5.75 -2.00 -18.72
N THR A 142 -6.90 -1.49 -18.31
CA THR A 142 -7.94 -2.31 -17.65
C THR A 142 -8.58 -3.34 -18.57
N GLU A 143 -8.47 -3.19 -19.90
CA GLU A 143 -9.00 -4.17 -20.86
C GLU A 143 -8.04 -5.34 -21.11
N ASN A 144 -6.75 -5.15 -20.85
CA ASN A 144 -5.73 -6.21 -20.90
C ASN A 144 -4.90 -6.22 -19.61
N PRO A 145 -5.51 -6.64 -18.48
CA PRO A 145 -4.95 -6.36 -17.17
C PRO A 145 -3.82 -7.34 -16.81
N ALA A 146 -2.67 -6.78 -16.42
CA ALA A 146 -1.76 -7.49 -15.53
C ALA A 146 -2.44 -7.69 -14.17
N LYS A 147 -2.40 -8.90 -13.61
CA LYS A 147 -2.98 -9.14 -12.27
C LYS A 147 -2.10 -8.63 -11.14
N VAL A 148 -0.78 -8.65 -11.34
CA VAL A 148 0.20 -8.33 -10.31
C VAL A 148 1.34 -7.51 -10.91
N ILE A 149 1.74 -6.45 -10.22
CA ILE A 149 2.98 -5.73 -10.44
C ILE A 149 3.74 -5.58 -9.13
N PHE A 150 5.05 -5.38 -9.22
CA PHE A 150 5.96 -5.24 -8.11
C PHE A 150 6.49 -3.83 -8.07
N VAL A 151 6.53 -3.20 -6.89
CA VAL A 151 7.28 -1.97 -6.65
C VAL A 151 8.41 -2.26 -5.68
N SER A 152 9.63 -1.88 -6.06
CA SER A 152 10.84 -2.26 -5.34
C SER A 152 11.86 -1.14 -5.27
N PRO A 153 12.65 -1.04 -4.20
CA PRO A 153 13.77 -0.10 -4.17
C PRO A 153 14.82 -0.55 -5.19
N THR A 154 15.52 0.39 -5.81
CA THR A 154 16.65 0.05 -6.69
C THR A 154 17.97 0.12 -5.95
N ALA A 155 18.92 -0.68 -6.41
CA ALA A 155 20.27 -0.76 -5.87
C ALA A 155 21.30 -0.60 -6.98
N ASN A 156 22.52 -0.20 -6.61
CA ASN A 156 23.67 -0.23 -7.51
C ASN A 156 24.19 -1.67 -7.68
N GLU A 157 25.21 -1.84 -8.53
CA GLU A 157 25.86 -3.13 -8.80
C GLU A 157 26.40 -3.85 -7.55
N ASN A 158 26.69 -3.09 -6.49
CA ASN A 158 27.21 -3.59 -5.22
C ASN A 158 26.09 -3.88 -4.20
N GLY A 159 24.81 -3.79 -4.60
CA GLY A 159 23.67 -4.09 -3.74
C GLY A 159 23.27 -2.97 -2.76
N PHE A 160 23.85 -1.78 -2.87
CA PHE A 160 23.46 -0.64 -2.03
C PHE A 160 22.31 0.14 -2.67
N TYR A 161 21.31 0.49 -1.86
CA TYR A 161 20.18 1.32 -2.29
C TYR A 161 20.64 2.66 -2.86
N ASN A 162 20.11 3.06 -4.02
CA ASN A 162 20.54 4.26 -4.74
C ASN A 162 19.57 5.45 -4.60
N GLY A 163 18.40 5.23 -4.00
CA GLY A 163 17.36 6.23 -3.77
C GLY A 163 16.32 6.38 -4.88
N SER A 164 15.85 5.28 -5.44
CA SER A 164 14.79 5.25 -6.46
C SER A 164 13.96 3.97 -6.34
N TRP A 165 12.74 4.01 -6.87
CA TRP A 165 11.83 2.86 -6.96
C TRP A 165 11.84 2.29 -8.39
N ASN A 166 11.46 1.03 -8.54
CA ASN A 166 11.21 0.43 -9.85
C ASN A 166 9.92 -0.40 -9.80
N ILE A 167 9.09 -0.21 -10.83
CA ILE A 167 7.87 -0.94 -11.08
C ILE A 167 8.10 -1.91 -12.23
N ASP A 168 7.75 -3.17 -12.02
CA ASP A 168 7.76 -4.18 -13.07
C ASP A 168 6.65 -5.22 -12.85
N HIS A 169 6.23 -5.88 -13.92
CA HIS A 169 5.38 -7.08 -13.87
C HIS A 169 6.18 -8.32 -13.46
N LYS A 170 7.51 -8.26 -13.58
CA LYS A 170 8.41 -9.30 -13.07
C LYS A 170 8.82 -9.00 -11.64
N ALA A 171 8.90 -10.04 -10.82
CA ALA A 171 9.52 -9.93 -9.51
C ALA A 171 10.99 -9.48 -9.70
N PRO A 172 11.49 -8.52 -8.90
CA PRO A 172 12.86 -8.04 -9.07
C PRO A 172 13.86 -9.17 -8.82
N GLU A 173 14.94 -9.20 -9.59
CA GLU A 173 15.88 -10.33 -9.57
C GLU A 173 16.53 -10.55 -8.20
N PHE A 174 16.79 -9.48 -7.46
CA PHE A 174 17.34 -9.52 -6.11
C PHE A 174 16.34 -9.99 -5.04
N PHE A 175 15.04 -10.15 -5.38
CA PHE A 175 14.04 -10.81 -4.54
C PHE A 175 13.62 -12.18 -5.09
N LYS A 176 14.38 -12.79 -6.00
CA LYS A 176 14.25 -14.23 -6.27
C LYS A 176 14.70 -14.99 -5.01
N PHE A 177 13.88 -14.96 -3.96
CA PHE A 177 13.82 -16.01 -2.98
C PHE A 177 13.43 -17.25 -3.75
N THR A 178 14.43 -18.08 -4.04
CA THR A 178 14.24 -19.45 -4.48
C THR A 178 13.37 -20.12 -3.43
N LYS A 179 12.05 -20.14 -3.64
CA LYS A 179 11.23 -21.17 -3.01
C LYS A 179 11.85 -22.49 -3.46
N PRO A 180 12.03 -23.48 -2.56
CA PRO A 180 12.47 -24.78 -2.99
C PRO A 180 11.53 -25.28 -4.09
N GLU A 181 12.11 -25.92 -5.11
CA GLU A 181 11.35 -26.75 -6.05
C GLU A 181 10.46 -27.67 -5.20
N ARG A 182 9.16 -27.61 -5.46
CA ARG A 182 8.20 -28.49 -4.80
C ARG A 182 7.92 -29.62 -5.78
N ASP A 183 8.26 -30.82 -5.36
CA ASP A 183 7.78 -32.07 -5.97
C ASP A 183 6.24 -32.13 -5.92
#